data_AF-A0AAE3WLC7-F1
#
_entry.id   AF-A0AAE3WLC7-F1
#
_cell.length_a   1.000
_cell.length_b   1.000
_cell.length_c   1.000
_cell.angle_alpha   90.00
_cell.angle_beta   90.00
_cell.angle_gamma   90.00
#
_symmetry.space_group_name_H-M   'P 1'
#
loop_
_entity.id
_entity.type
_entity.pdbx_description
1 polymer ?
#
loop_
_entity_poly.entity_id
_entity_poly.type
_entity_poly.pdbx_seq_one_letter_code
_entity_poly.pdbx_strand_id
1 'polypeptide(L)' 'MKDVNRPQPGDYDVSVVYDIRELPDVKSGRCDNCDTSKFNSSIKGGVFLRKCSECGLTKRI' A
#
# COMPACT_ATOMS: atom_id res chain seq x y z
N MET A 1 11.21 -16.35 -5.27
CA MET A 1 9.94 -16.98 -5.69
C MET A 1 9.19 -15.96 -6.53
N LYS A 2 8.65 -16.33 -7.69
CA LYS A 2 7.96 -15.41 -8.59
C LYS A 2 6.52 -15.25 -8.09
N ASP A 3 6.13 -14.05 -7.69
CA ASP A 3 4.77 -13.73 -7.26
C ASP A 3 3.84 -13.82 -8.47
N VAL A 4 3.07 -14.90 -8.58
CA VAL A 4 2.20 -15.16 -9.74
C VAL A 4 0.94 -14.26 -9.77
N ASN A 5 0.74 -13.38 -8.77
CA ASN A 5 -0.49 -12.56 -8.69
C ASN A 5 -0.32 -11.18 -8.00
N ARG A 6 0.82 -10.51 -8.20
CA ARG A 6 1.02 -9.14 -7.68
C ARG A 6 0.42 -8.10 -8.64
N PRO A 7 -0.41 -7.15 -8.16
CA PRO A 7 -0.83 -6.00 -8.96
C PRO A 7 0.39 -5.26 -9.50
N GLN A 8 0.34 -4.85 -10.76
CA GLN A 8 1.39 -4.00 -11.31
C GLN A 8 1.26 -2.59 -10.73
N PRO A 9 2.37 -1.83 -10.67
CA PRO A 9 2.31 -0.43 -10.26
C PRO A 9 1.29 0.35 -11.10
N GLY A 10 0.33 1.00 -10.46
CA GLY A 10 -0.78 1.71 -11.12
C GLY A 10 -2.09 0.92 -11.25
N ASP A 11 -2.09 -0.40 -10.99
CA ASP A 11 -3.26 -1.27 -11.11
C ASP A 11 -3.84 -1.72 -9.75
N TYR A 12 -3.62 -0.93 -8.70
CA TYR A 12 -4.13 -1.26 -7.37
C TYR A 12 -5.59 -0.81 -7.20
N ASP A 13 -6.45 -1.71 -6.72
CA ASP A 13 -7.76 -1.32 -6.19
C ASP A 13 -7.58 -0.59 -4.85
N VAL A 14 -7.85 0.72 -4.83
CA VAL A 14 -7.68 1.59 -3.65
C VAL A 14 -8.78 1.43 -2.59
N SER A 15 -9.82 0.64 -2.87
CA SER A 15 -10.85 0.28 -1.89
C SER A 15 -10.41 -0.87 -0.96
N VAL A 16 -9.37 -1.61 -1.36
CA VAL A 16 -8.80 -2.74 -0.61
C VAL A 16 -7.68 -2.26 0.31
N VAL A 17 -7.60 -2.85 1.51
CA VAL A 17 -6.46 -2.69 2.43
C VAL A 17 -5.53 -3.88 2.26
N TYR A 18 -4.33 -3.63 1.73
CA TYR A 18 -3.32 -4.68 1.51
C TYR A 18 -2.43 -4.87 2.75
N ASP A 19 -1.95 -6.07 3.01
CA ASP A 19 -0.96 -6.32 4.08
C ASP A 19 0.46 -6.17 3.54
N ILE A 20 1.31 -5.37 4.18
CA ILE A 20 2.70 -5.16 3.74
C ILE A 20 3.56 -6.43 3.85
N ARG A 21 3.16 -7.41 4.67
CA ARG A 21 3.87 -8.69 4.82
C ARG A 21 3.59 -9.62 3.64
N GLU A 22 2.40 -9.54 3.08
CA GLU A 22 1.99 -10.29 1.88
C GLU A 22 2.42 -9.57 0.61
N LEU A 23 2.30 -8.24 0.61
CA LEU A 23 2.61 -7.38 -0.51
C LEU A 23 3.52 -6.22 -0.05
N PRO A 24 4.83 -6.48 0.13
CA PRO A 24 5.82 -5.46 0.48
C PRO A 24 5.78 -4.28 -0.49
N ASP A 25 6.40 -3.16 -0.14
CA ASP A 25 6.55 -2.06 -1.11
C ASP A 25 7.48 -2.49 -2.25
N VAL A 26 7.15 -2.15 -3.50
CA VAL A 26 8.07 -2.33 -4.64
C VAL A 26 9.30 -1.45 -4.44
N LYS A 27 9.08 -0.21 -4.01
CA LYS A 27 10.10 0.79 -3.67
C LYS A 27 9.80 1.31 -2.27
N SER A 28 10.70 1.08 -1.31
CA SER A 28 10.52 1.49 0.08
C SER A 28 10.14 2.96 0.22
N GLY A 29 9.05 3.24 0.92
CA GLY A 29 8.59 4.62 1.17
C GLY A 29 7.92 5.30 -0.03
N ARG A 30 7.60 4.56 -1.09
CA ARG A 30 6.85 5.05 -2.26
C ARG A 30 5.52 4.30 -2.36
N CYS A 31 4.49 5.02 -2.78
CA CYS A 31 3.19 4.41 -3.03
C CYS A 31 3.28 3.52 -4.27
N ASP A 32 2.99 2.23 -4.14
CA ASP A 32 3.04 1.30 -5.29
C ASP A 32 2.06 1.68 -6.42
N ASN A 33 1.05 2.52 -6.15
CA ASN A 33 0.07 2.94 -7.16
C ASN A 33 0.40 4.27 -7.86
N CYS A 34 1.06 5.22 -7.19
CA CYS A 34 1.30 6.55 -7.78
C CYS A 34 2.70 7.15 -7.48
N ASP A 35 3.62 6.36 -6.92
CA ASP A 35 5.03 6.69 -6.65
C ASP A 35 5.28 7.90 -5.70
N THR A 36 4.24 8.51 -5.14
CA THR A 36 4.40 9.57 -4.12
C THR A 36 4.99 9.03 -2.81
N SER A 37 5.62 9.92 -2.05
CA SER A 37 6.06 9.67 -0.66
C SER A 37 5.14 10.27 0.39
N LYS A 38 4.00 10.85 0.00
CA LYS A 38 3.05 11.48 0.93
C LYS A 38 2.04 10.46 1.45
N PHE A 39 2.02 10.26 2.76
CA PHE A 39 1.11 9.32 3.42
C PHE A 39 0.44 9.94 4.65
N ASN A 40 -0.81 9.58 4.86
CA ASN A 40 -1.54 9.77 6.10
C ASN A 40 -1.56 8.43 6.84
N SER A 41 -1.21 8.44 8.12
CA SER A 41 -1.22 7.23 8.94
C SER A 41 -2.29 7.30 10.01
N SER A 42 -2.89 6.15 10.35
CA SER A 42 -3.90 6.04 11.39
C SER A 42 -3.80 4.69 12.10
N ILE A 43 -4.35 4.63 13.32
CA ILE A 43 -4.48 3.37 14.07
C ILE A 43 -5.97 3.05 14.17
N LYS A 44 -6.35 1.82 13.80
CA LYS A 44 -7.72 1.32 13.95
C LYS A 44 -7.71 -0.09 14.51
N GLY A 45 -8.29 -0.29 15.69
CA GLY A 45 -8.35 -1.60 16.34
C GLY A 45 -6.97 -2.21 16.62
N GLY A 46 -5.97 -1.39 16.96
CA GLY A 46 -4.60 -1.83 17.21
C GLY A 46 -3.75 -2.09 15.96
N VAL A 47 -4.29 -1.84 14.76
CA VAL A 47 -3.58 -2.00 13.49
C VAL A 47 -3.13 -0.64 12.96
N PHE A 48 -1.87 -0.54 12.53
CA PHE A 48 -1.35 0.66 11.86
C PHE A 48 -1.69 0.62 10.37
N LEU A 49 -2.35 1.66 9.88
CA LEU A 49 -2.75 1.81 8.48
C LEU A 49 -2.01 3.00 7.88
N ARG A 50 -1.26 2.75 6.81
CA ARG A 50 -0.62 3.78 5.98
C ARG A 50 -1.44 3.96 4.71
N LYS A 51 -2.06 5.14 4.58
CA LYS A 51 -2.86 5.52 3.40
C LYS A 51 -2.09 6.54 2.57
N CYS A 52 -1.96 6.28 1.27
CA CYS A 52 -1.41 7.26 0.32
C CYS A 52 -2.30 8.52 0.32
N SER A 53 -1.68 9.68 0.52
CA SER A 53 -2.43 10.95 0.58
C SER A 53 -2.90 11.43 -0.80
N GLU A 54 -2.35 10.87 -1.89
CA GLU A 54 -2.72 11.24 -3.25
C GLU A 54 -3.77 10.31 -3.85
N CYS A 55 -3.53 9.00 -3.88
CA CYS A 55 -4.43 8.04 -4.53
C CYS A 55 -5.30 7.21 -3.58
N GLY A 56 -5.05 7.29 -2.26
CA GLY A 56 -5.86 6.57 -1.26
C GLY A 56 -5.51 5.09 -1.05
N LEU A 57 -4.53 4.52 -1.78
CA LEU A 57 -4.02 3.17 -1.54
C LEU A 57 -3.67 3.01 -0.06
N THR A 58 -4.24 1.99 0.58
CA THR A 58 -4.02 1.75 2.01
C THR A 58 -3.31 0.42 2.23
N LYS A 59 -2.21 0.46 3.00
CA LYS A 59 -1.52 -0.74 3.49
C LYS A 59 -1.62 -0.84 5.01
N ARG A 60 -1.84 -2.06 5.50
CA ARG A 60 -1.62 -2.46 6.88
C ARG A 60 -0.12 -2.68 7.10
N ILE A 61 0.43 -2.08 8.15
CA ILE A 61 1.84 -2.23 8.55
C ILE A 61 1.90 -2.90 9.93
#